data_AF-A0A1F2Y4G9-F1
#
_entry.id   AF-A0A1F2Y4G9-F1
#
_cell.length_a   1.000
_cell.length_b   1.000
_cell.length_c   1.000
_cell.angle_alpha   90.00
_cell.angle_beta   90.00
_cell.angle_gamma   90.00
#
_symmetry.space_group_name_H-M   'P 1'
#
loop_
_entity.id
_entity.type
_entity.pdbx_description
1 polymer ?
#
loop_
_entity_poly.entity_id
_entity_poly.type
_entity_poly.pdbx_seq_one_letter_code
_entity_poly.pdbx_strand_id
1 'polypeptide(L)'
;MAWAGELDPEESARLERYAPWFRELEATLMSKAYKMVLLLAMLERGSTAWHTPITPVQAAPLFHAYYVAKKFRMDTDWNDKETKPLHTYDETKVARLIARMPMTMWGGSSKGLVSFDGTAFATRLEVHSEDEAWLYEYTRQICLYRLHVYFERKGKQPGERDTRARGDKAGKVDFAPFRVQ
;
A
#
# COMPACT_ATOMS: atom_id res chain seq x y z
N MET A 1 -29.44 -21.98 -3.13
CA MET A 1 -28.06 -22.12 -2.63
C MET A 1 -27.71 -20.83 -1.90
N ALA A 2 -28.16 -20.74 -0.65
CA ALA A 2 -27.79 -19.68 0.29
C ALA A 2 -26.62 -20.23 1.11
N TRP A 3 -25.40 -19.80 0.81
CA TRP A 3 -24.23 -20.13 1.60
C TRP A 3 -23.91 -18.93 2.50
N ALA A 4 -24.11 -19.15 3.81
CA ALA A 4 -23.80 -18.31 4.97
C ALA A 4 -24.59 -16.99 5.15
N GLY A 5 -25.63 -17.03 5.98
CA GLY A 5 -26.29 -15.85 6.55
C GLY A 5 -25.43 -15.15 7.63
N GLU A 6 -24.21 -14.76 7.28
CA GLU A 6 -23.23 -14.13 8.19
C GLU A 6 -23.24 -12.60 8.16
N LEU A 7 -24.03 -11.99 7.28
CA LEU A 7 -24.23 -10.54 7.25
C LEU A 7 -25.68 -10.23 7.55
N ASP A 8 -25.90 -9.39 8.56
CA ASP A 8 -27.22 -8.83 8.81
C ASP A 8 -27.69 -8.05 7.55
N PRO A 9 -29.00 -7.96 7.24
CA PRO A 9 -29.47 -7.25 6.05
C PRO A 9 -28.96 -5.81 5.95
N GLU A 10 -28.72 -5.16 7.09
CA GLU A 10 -28.12 -3.82 7.16
C GLU A 10 -26.66 -3.83 6.66
N GLU A 11 -25.84 -4.79 7.10
CA GLU A 11 -24.45 -4.92 6.66
C GLU A 11 -24.35 -5.24 5.17
N SER A 12 -25.26 -6.08 4.67
CA SER A 12 -25.35 -6.40 3.23
C SER A 12 -25.63 -5.14 2.40
N ALA A 13 -26.57 -4.30 2.84
CA ALA A 13 -26.89 -3.04 2.17
C ALA A 13 -25.71 -2.05 2.20
N ARG A 14 -24.98 -1.94 3.32
CA ARG A 14 -23.76 -1.12 3.43
C ARG A 14 -22.67 -1.61 2.48
N LEU A 15 -22.43 -2.92 2.44
CA LEU A 15 -21.44 -3.52 1.55
C LEU A 15 -21.77 -3.29 0.09
N GLU A 16 -23.02 -3.43 -0.32
CA GLU A 16 -23.44 -3.14 -1.69
C GLU A 16 -23.21 -1.67 -2.07
N ARG A 17 -23.55 -0.74 -1.16
CA ARG A 17 -23.37 0.71 -1.36
C ARG A 17 -21.90 1.09 -1.57
N TYR A 18 -21.00 0.57 -0.74
CA TYR A 18 -19.58 0.93 -0.77
C TYR A 18 -18.70 -0.10 -1.51
N ALA A 19 -19.28 -1.14 -2.10
CA ALA A 19 -18.54 -2.16 -2.87
C ALA A 19 -17.61 -1.56 -3.93
N PRO A 20 -17.99 -0.52 -4.72
CA PRO A 20 -17.07 0.09 -5.67
C PRO A 20 -15.79 0.62 -5.01
N TRP A 21 -15.91 1.24 -3.84
CA TRP A 21 -14.78 1.76 -3.06
C TRP A 21 -13.87 0.63 -2.58
N PHE A 22 -14.42 -0.40 -1.94
CA PHE A 22 -13.61 -1.50 -1.43
C PHE A 22 -12.89 -2.26 -2.56
N ARG A 23 -13.58 -2.50 -3.68
CA ARG A 23 -12.96 -3.11 -4.87
C ARG A 23 -11.81 -2.28 -5.41
N GLU A 24 -11.95 -0.95 -5.45
CA GLU A 24 -10.85 -0.06 -5.85
C GLU A 24 -9.65 -0.19 -4.90
N LEU A 25 -9.88 -0.23 -3.59
CA LEU A 25 -8.80 -0.37 -2.62
C LEU A 25 -8.08 -1.72 -2.75
N GLU A 26 -8.82 -2.81 -2.87
CA GLU A 26 -8.27 -4.17 -2.98
C GLU A 26 -7.51 -4.37 -4.30
N ALA A 27 -8.07 -3.90 -5.41
CA ALA A 27 -7.53 -4.09 -6.75
C ALA A 27 -6.41 -3.08 -7.11
N THR A 28 -6.23 -2.01 -6.33
CA THR A 28 -5.23 -0.97 -6.62
C THR A 28 -3.82 -1.56 -6.78
N LEU A 29 -3.24 -1.48 -7.97
CA LEU A 29 -1.87 -1.97 -8.20
C LEU A 29 -0.85 -1.25 -7.30
N MET A 30 0.06 -2.02 -6.68
CA MET A 30 1.06 -1.52 -5.73
C MET A 30 2.48 -1.79 -6.24
N SER A 31 2.98 -0.93 -7.14
CA SER A 31 4.42 -0.89 -7.47
C SER A 31 5.21 -0.22 -6.34
N LYS A 32 4.66 0.86 -5.80
CA LYS A 32 5.04 1.55 -4.55
C LYS A 32 3.81 1.61 -3.64
N ALA A 33 4.01 1.77 -2.33
CA ALA A 33 2.91 1.86 -1.38
C ALA A 33 2.20 3.23 -1.35
N TYR A 34 2.59 4.19 -2.20
CA TYR A 34 2.16 5.60 -2.14
C TYR A 34 0.65 5.79 -2.02
N LYS A 35 -0.18 5.12 -2.83
CA LYS A 35 -1.63 5.26 -2.77
C LYS A 35 -2.19 4.89 -1.39
N MET A 36 -1.72 3.79 -0.82
CA MET A 36 -2.15 3.36 0.51
C MET A 36 -1.59 4.24 1.62
N VAL A 37 -0.38 4.79 1.46
CA VAL A 37 0.18 5.76 2.43
C VAL A 37 -0.58 7.11 2.36
N LEU A 38 -1.01 7.56 1.19
CA LEU A 38 -1.92 8.71 1.06
C LEU A 38 -3.27 8.42 1.73
N LEU A 39 -3.85 7.24 1.49
CA LEU A 39 -5.09 6.85 2.15
C LEU A 39 -4.93 6.81 3.67
N LEU A 40 -3.82 6.26 4.17
CA LEU A 40 -3.50 6.29 5.60
C LEU A 40 -3.42 7.74 6.10
N ALA A 41 -2.79 8.64 5.34
CA ALA A 41 -2.74 10.06 5.69
C ALA A 41 -4.13 10.70 5.79
N MET A 42 -5.06 10.29 4.92
CA MET A 42 -6.45 10.72 4.98
C MET A 42 -7.17 10.14 6.21
N LEU A 43 -6.97 8.86 6.52
CA LEU A 43 -7.59 8.13 7.63
C LEU A 43 -7.17 8.64 9.01
N GLU A 44 -5.95 9.16 9.17
CA GLU A 44 -5.50 9.75 10.44
C GLU A 44 -6.24 11.07 10.78
N ARG A 45 -7.07 11.60 9.87
CA ARG A 45 -7.99 12.72 10.17
C ARG A 45 -9.26 12.29 10.92
N GLY A 46 -9.46 10.99 11.13
CA GLY A 46 -10.57 10.42 11.89
C GLY A 46 -11.78 10.02 11.04
N SER A 47 -12.71 9.31 11.67
CA SER A 47 -13.86 8.66 11.02
C SER A 47 -14.80 9.62 10.29
N THR A 48 -14.91 10.85 10.76
CA THR A 48 -15.83 11.86 10.22
C THR A 48 -15.22 12.75 9.13
N ALA A 49 -13.88 12.76 9.01
CA ALA A 49 -13.19 13.73 8.15
C ALA A 49 -12.26 13.08 7.12
N TRP A 50 -12.01 11.77 7.19
CA TRP A 50 -11.04 11.12 6.30
C TRP A 50 -11.42 11.20 4.81
N HIS A 51 -12.71 11.24 4.46
CA HIS A 51 -13.20 11.32 3.09
C HIS A 51 -13.27 12.77 2.55
N THR A 52 -12.95 13.77 3.37
CA THR A 52 -12.89 15.16 2.91
C THR A 52 -11.67 15.40 2.01
N PRO A 53 -11.66 16.41 1.13
CA PRO A 53 -10.50 16.70 0.30
C PRO A 53 -9.20 16.94 1.12
N ILE A 54 -8.05 16.57 0.56
CA ILE A 54 -6.72 16.78 1.16
C ILE A 54 -5.74 17.33 0.13
N THR A 55 -4.92 18.31 0.51
CA THR A 55 -3.86 18.84 -0.35
C THR A 55 -2.56 18.04 -0.20
N PRO A 56 -1.65 18.09 -1.19
CA PRO A 56 -0.35 17.44 -1.07
C PRO A 56 0.45 17.92 0.16
N VAL A 57 0.32 19.20 0.52
CA VAL A 57 0.97 19.81 1.69
C VAL A 57 0.39 19.22 2.98
N GLN A 58 -0.94 19.13 3.09
CA GLN A 58 -1.59 18.53 4.27
C GLN A 58 -1.20 17.05 4.46
N ALA A 59 -1.03 16.29 3.37
CA ALA A 59 -0.62 14.90 3.44
C ALA A 59 0.87 14.71 3.77
N ALA A 60 1.72 15.70 3.47
CA ALA A 60 3.18 15.56 3.50
C ALA A 60 3.78 15.13 4.85
N PRO A 61 3.39 15.70 6.01
CA PRO A 61 3.97 15.33 7.30
C PRO A 61 3.82 13.84 7.60
N LEU A 62 2.60 13.32 7.47
CA LEU A 62 2.30 11.92 7.76
C LEU A 62 2.92 10.99 6.71
N PHE A 63 2.77 11.34 5.44
CA PHE A 63 3.34 10.54 4.35
C PHE A 63 4.84 10.33 4.55
N HIS A 64 5.57 11.39 4.92
CA HIS A 64 6.98 11.28 5.25
C HIS A 64 7.23 10.49 6.53
N ALA A 65 6.54 10.83 7.62
CA ALA A 65 6.66 10.14 8.91
C ALA A 65 6.48 8.62 8.77
N TYR A 66 5.52 8.17 7.96
CA TYR A 66 5.27 6.75 7.71
C TYR A 66 6.50 6.02 7.14
N TYR A 67 7.16 6.63 6.16
CA TYR A 67 8.33 6.03 5.51
C TYR A 67 9.54 6.03 6.43
N VAL A 68 9.86 7.17 7.06
CA VAL A 68 11.06 7.29 7.90
C VAL A 68 10.96 6.53 9.22
N ALA A 69 9.75 6.22 9.69
CA ALA A 69 9.53 5.45 10.92
C ALA A 69 10.18 4.06 10.90
N LYS A 70 10.41 3.46 9.73
CA LYS A 70 11.05 2.15 9.59
C LYS A 70 11.96 2.14 8.37
N LYS A 71 13.26 1.86 8.59
CA LYS A 71 14.27 1.83 7.52
C LYS A 71 13.88 0.97 6.32
N PHE A 72 13.32 -0.21 6.53
CA PHE A 72 12.93 -1.11 5.43
C PHE A 72 11.89 -0.49 4.48
N ARG A 73 11.02 0.42 4.98
CA ARG A 73 10.01 1.10 4.14
C ARG A 73 10.71 2.06 3.17
N MET A 74 11.68 2.82 3.68
CA MET A 74 12.53 3.69 2.84
C MET A 74 13.36 2.87 1.86
N ASP A 75 13.98 1.77 2.30
CA ASP A 75 14.81 0.94 1.41
C ASP A 75 13.98 0.32 0.28
N THR A 76 12.69 0.04 0.52
CA THR A 76 11.76 -0.52 -0.46
C THR A 76 11.28 0.53 -1.47
N ASP A 77 10.76 1.65 -0.98
CA ASP A 77 10.08 2.63 -1.82
C ASP A 77 10.89 3.89 -2.12
N TRP A 78 11.80 4.29 -1.23
CA TRP A 78 12.59 5.52 -1.31
C TRP A 78 14.10 5.28 -1.53
N ASN A 79 14.44 4.38 -2.45
CA ASN A 79 15.82 4.01 -2.73
C ASN A 79 16.30 4.40 -4.14
N ASP A 80 15.50 5.17 -4.89
CA ASP A 80 15.91 5.71 -6.18
C ASP A 80 16.48 7.12 -6.06
N LYS A 81 17.02 7.66 -7.17
CA LYS A 81 17.68 8.97 -7.20
C LYS A 81 16.72 10.11 -6.85
N GLU A 82 15.43 9.94 -7.10
CA GLU A 82 14.42 10.97 -6.85
C GLU A 82 14.00 11.01 -5.38
N THR A 83 13.90 9.83 -4.74
CA THR A 83 13.32 9.67 -3.41
C THR A 83 14.34 9.62 -2.27
N LYS A 84 15.60 9.27 -2.54
CA LYS A 84 16.69 9.34 -1.54
C LYS A 84 16.83 10.71 -0.86
N PRO A 85 16.76 11.84 -1.59
CA PRO A 85 16.77 13.17 -0.97
C PRO A 85 15.61 13.43 0.00
N LEU A 86 14.55 12.61 -0.01
CA LEU A 86 13.37 12.74 0.86
C LEU A 86 13.53 12.02 2.20
N HIS A 87 14.67 11.37 2.48
CA HIS A 87 14.92 10.74 3.78
C HIS A 87 14.98 11.76 4.92
N THR A 88 15.32 13.02 4.58
CA THR A 88 15.16 14.18 5.46
C THR A 88 13.92 14.93 5.03
N TYR A 89 13.12 15.37 6.01
CA TYR A 89 11.87 16.03 5.72
C TYR A 89 12.09 17.35 4.98
N ASP A 90 11.49 17.45 3.80
CA ASP A 90 11.39 18.64 2.98
C ASP A 90 9.95 18.70 2.47
N GLU A 91 9.12 19.51 3.11
CA GLU A 91 7.68 19.58 2.83
C GLU A 91 7.41 19.87 1.34
N THR A 92 8.20 20.76 0.73
CA THR A 92 8.02 21.14 -0.67
C THR A 92 8.30 19.95 -1.59
N LYS A 93 9.39 19.21 -1.36
CA LYS A 93 9.71 18.04 -2.18
C LYS A 93 8.73 16.89 -1.94
N VAL A 94 8.31 16.65 -0.70
CA VAL A 94 7.35 15.60 -0.36
C VAL A 94 5.97 15.91 -0.94
N ALA A 95 5.48 17.13 -0.80
CA ALA A 95 4.23 17.57 -1.40
C ALA A 95 4.26 17.46 -2.92
N ARG A 96 5.38 17.84 -3.56
CA ARG A 96 5.57 17.67 -5.02
C ARG A 96 5.55 16.20 -5.42
N LEU A 97 6.19 15.32 -4.64
CA LEU A 97 6.10 13.87 -4.87
C LEU A 97 4.63 13.44 -4.80
N ILE A 98 3.91 13.74 -3.71
CA ILE A 98 2.52 13.33 -3.48
C ILE A 98 1.58 13.80 -4.60
N ALA A 99 1.72 15.05 -5.05
CA ALA A 99 0.92 15.62 -6.14
C ALA A 99 1.12 14.84 -7.45
N ARG A 100 2.38 14.58 -7.81
CA ARG A 100 2.74 13.79 -8.99
C ARG A 100 2.31 12.32 -8.83
N MET A 101 2.61 11.73 -7.68
CA MET A 101 2.24 10.39 -7.26
C MET A 101 2.13 10.33 -5.72
N PRO A 102 0.99 9.93 -5.15
CA PRO A 102 -0.02 9.14 -5.81
C PRO A 102 -1.21 9.93 -6.38
N MET A 103 -1.39 11.21 -6.08
CA MET A 103 -2.66 11.92 -6.34
C MET A 103 -3.05 11.92 -7.83
N THR A 104 -2.19 12.40 -8.72
CA THR A 104 -2.44 12.39 -10.17
C THR A 104 -2.68 10.97 -10.70
N MET A 105 -1.83 10.00 -10.32
CA MET A 105 -1.92 8.62 -10.82
C MET A 105 -3.17 7.89 -10.33
N TRP A 106 -3.62 8.17 -9.11
CA TRP A 106 -4.82 7.55 -8.56
C TRP A 106 -6.08 8.21 -9.13
N GLY A 107 -6.10 9.54 -9.25
CA GLY A 107 -7.17 10.27 -9.93
C GLY A 107 -7.39 9.79 -11.37
N GLY A 108 -6.32 9.43 -12.09
CA GLY A 108 -6.40 8.88 -13.44
C GLY A 108 -6.82 7.40 -13.54
N SER A 109 -6.67 6.60 -12.47
CA SER A 109 -6.89 5.14 -12.52
C SER A 109 -8.16 4.65 -11.81
N SER A 110 -8.80 5.47 -10.99
CA SER A 110 -9.87 5.06 -10.06
C SER A 110 -11.28 5.00 -10.66
N LYS A 111 -11.41 5.18 -11.97
CA LYS A 111 -12.70 5.23 -12.68
C LYS A 111 -13.69 6.24 -12.06
N GLY A 112 -13.18 7.34 -11.51
CA GLY A 112 -13.98 8.41 -10.93
C GLY A 112 -14.25 8.30 -9.43
N LEU A 113 -13.79 7.24 -8.74
CA LEU A 113 -13.98 7.11 -7.28
C LEU A 113 -13.12 8.11 -6.49
N VAL A 114 -12.01 8.55 -7.06
CA VAL A 114 -11.19 9.64 -6.53
C VAL A 114 -10.82 10.60 -7.65
N SER A 115 -10.56 11.86 -7.31
CA SER A 115 -10.07 12.86 -8.27
C SER A 115 -9.00 13.74 -7.66
N PHE A 116 -8.13 14.26 -8.52
CA PHE A 116 -7.15 15.29 -8.20
C PHE A 116 -7.24 16.39 -9.25
N ASP A 117 -7.45 17.63 -8.82
CA ASP A 117 -7.60 18.79 -9.70
C ASP A 117 -6.30 19.61 -9.88
N GLY A 118 -5.19 19.11 -9.33
CA GLY A 118 -3.92 19.82 -9.25
C GLY A 118 -3.68 20.52 -7.91
N THR A 119 -4.72 20.68 -7.09
CA THR A 119 -4.67 21.34 -5.78
C THR A 119 -5.08 20.40 -4.66
N ALA A 120 -6.22 19.73 -4.79
CA ALA A 120 -6.80 18.88 -3.76
C ALA A 120 -7.18 17.50 -4.33
N PHE A 121 -6.92 16.48 -3.53
CA PHE A 121 -7.35 15.11 -3.77
C PHE A 121 -8.63 14.84 -3.00
N ALA A 122 -9.66 14.33 -3.66
CA ALA A 122 -10.96 14.09 -3.07
C ALA A 122 -11.47 12.68 -3.41
N THR A 123 -12.11 12.03 -2.44
CA THR A 123 -12.94 10.85 -2.67
C THR A 123 -14.32 11.28 -3.14
N ARG A 124 -14.89 10.62 -4.14
CA ARG A 124 -16.27 10.83 -4.60
C ARG A 124 -17.21 9.85 -3.89
N LEU A 125 -17.08 9.79 -2.57
CA LEU A 125 -17.91 8.95 -1.72
C LEU A 125 -19.01 9.81 -1.12
N GLU A 126 -20.24 9.35 -1.26
CA GLU A 126 -21.35 9.83 -0.46
C GLU A 126 -21.41 8.98 0.81
N VAL A 127 -20.88 9.53 1.90
CA VAL A 127 -20.81 8.83 3.19
C VAL A 127 -22.04 9.19 4.00
N HIS A 128 -22.86 8.19 4.32
CA HIS A 128 -24.01 8.35 5.19
C HIS A 128 -23.54 8.39 6.65
N SER A 129 -24.15 9.26 7.48
CA SER A 129 -23.75 9.41 8.88
C SER A 129 -23.84 8.12 9.70
N GLU A 130 -24.82 7.25 9.38
CA GLU A 130 -24.99 5.93 10.00
C GLU A 130 -23.88 4.93 9.64
N ASP A 131 -23.18 5.17 8.53
CA ASP A 131 -22.14 4.29 8.00
C ASP A 131 -20.72 4.80 8.28
N GLU A 132 -20.54 6.05 8.74
CA GLU A 132 -19.23 6.69 8.87
C GLU A 132 -18.21 5.84 9.64
N ALA A 133 -18.59 5.33 10.81
CA ALA A 133 -17.71 4.52 11.65
C ALA A 133 -17.36 3.18 10.99
N TRP A 134 -18.35 2.55 10.38
CA TRP A 134 -18.19 1.26 9.71
C TRP A 134 -17.30 1.39 8.47
N LEU A 135 -17.59 2.35 7.60
CA LEU A 135 -16.83 2.60 6.38
C LEU A 135 -15.39 3.01 6.70
N TYR A 136 -15.19 3.86 7.71
CA TYR A 136 -13.86 4.22 8.20
C TYR A 136 -13.06 2.99 8.62
N GLU A 137 -13.63 2.16 9.47
CA GLU A 137 -12.92 1.00 10.04
C GLU A 137 -12.55 -0.01 8.95
N TYR A 138 -13.48 -0.38 8.07
CA TYR A 138 -13.20 -1.29 6.96
C TYR A 138 -12.17 -0.72 5.99
N THR A 139 -12.28 0.58 5.65
CA THR A 139 -11.28 1.26 4.81
C THR A 139 -9.90 1.22 5.44
N ARG A 140 -9.83 1.43 6.76
CA ARG A 140 -8.58 1.40 7.53
C ARG A 140 -7.99 0.00 7.58
N GLN A 141 -8.80 -1.03 7.83
CA GLN A 141 -8.36 -2.42 7.83
C GLN A 141 -7.78 -2.84 6.49
N ILE A 142 -8.48 -2.54 5.39
CA ILE A 142 -7.99 -2.82 4.03
C ILE A 142 -6.67 -2.07 3.79
N CYS A 143 -6.62 -0.77 4.09
CA CYS A 143 -5.41 0.04 3.93
C CYS A 143 -4.20 -0.58 4.65
N LEU A 144 -4.35 -0.89 5.93
CA LEU A 144 -3.28 -1.47 6.74
C LEU A 144 -2.88 -2.88 6.31
N TYR A 145 -3.86 -3.73 5.98
CA TYR A 145 -3.59 -5.06 5.46
C TYR A 145 -2.77 -4.99 4.16
N ARG A 146 -3.15 -4.13 3.23
CA ARG A 146 -2.41 -3.97 1.96
C ARG A 146 -1.00 -3.44 2.16
N LEU A 147 -0.82 -2.48 3.07
CA LEU A 147 0.52 -1.99 3.45
C LEU A 147 1.36 -3.12 4.06
N HIS A 148 0.79 -3.88 5.00
CA HIS A 148 1.47 -5.00 5.64
C HIS A 148 1.94 -6.05 4.60
N VAL A 149 1.02 -6.55 3.79
CA VAL A 149 1.31 -7.57 2.76
C VAL A 149 2.37 -7.08 1.76
N TYR A 150 2.29 -5.81 1.33
CA TYR A 150 3.24 -5.26 0.39
C TYR A 150 4.68 -5.26 0.93
N PHE A 151 4.86 -4.71 2.13
CA PHE A 151 6.19 -4.63 2.72
C PHE A 151 6.70 -5.99 3.18
N GLU A 152 5.83 -6.91 3.59
CA GLU A 152 6.24 -8.28 3.90
C GLU A 152 6.77 -8.99 2.64
N ARG A 153 6.07 -8.88 1.51
CA ARG A 153 6.51 -9.46 0.22
C ARG A 153 7.81 -8.84 -0.29
N LYS A 154 7.98 -7.52 -0.12
CA LYS A 154 9.19 -6.80 -0.54
C LYS A 154 10.38 -7.05 0.38
N GLY A 155 10.15 -7.23 1.68
CA GLY A 155 11.19 -7.63 2.63
C GLY A 155 11.75 -9.03 2.39
N LYS A 156 11.00 -9.90 1.69
CA LYS A 156 11.39 -11.29 1.37
C LYS A 156 12.23 -11.46 0.07
N GLN A 157 12.64 -10.40 -0.64
CA GLN A 157 13.52 -10.52 -1.83
C GLN A 157 14.67 -9.48 -1.87
N PRO A 158 15.90 -9.78 -2.35
CA PRO A 158 16.46 -11.06 -2.84
C PRO A 158 17.71 -11.51 -2.04
N GLY A 159 17.63 -12.68 -1.38
CA GLY A 159 18.78 -13.32 -0.72
C GLY A 159 18.41 -14.66 -0.06
N GLU A 160 17.16 -14.80 0.37
CA GLU A 160 16.66 -16.00 1.01
C GLU A 160 15.93 -16.90 -0.01
N ARG A 161 16.70 -17.41 -0.98
CA ARG A 161 16.35 -18.69 -1.57
C ARG A 161 16.81 -19.74 -0.57
N ASP A 162 15.85 -20.33 0.13
CA ASP A 162 16.04 -21.54 0.92
C ASP A 162 16.86 -22.54 0.09
N THR A 163 18.05 -22.88 0.56
CA THR A 163 19.00 -23.79 -0.12
C THR A 163 18.70 -25.25 0.19
N ARG A 164 17.53 -25.58 0.75
CA ARG A 164 17.11 -26.97 0.99
C ARG A 164 16.55 -27.64 -0.27
N ALA A 165 17.44 -27.92 -1.22
CA ALA A 165 17.34 -29.06 -2.14
C ALA A 165 18.62 -29.19 -2.98
N ARG A 166 19.74 -29.54 -2.35
CA ARG A 166 20.76 -30.34 -3.03
C ARG A 166 20.82 -31.68 -2.32
N GLY A 167 20.20 -32.66 -2.96
CA GLY A 167 20.22 -34.05 -2.55
C GLY A 167 21.64 -34.58 -2.39
N ASP A 168 21.74 -35.51 -1.45
CA ASP A 168 22.90 -36.28 -1.08
C ASP A 168 23.75 -36.73 -2.27
N LYS A 169 25.04 -36.38 -2.22
CA LYS A 169 26.05 -37.17 -2.91
C LYS A 169 26.39 -38.37 -2.04
N ALA A 170 25.71 -39.49 -2.28
CA ALA A 170 26.22 -40.81 -1.93
C ALA A 170 27.47 -41.09 -2.77
N GLY A 171 28.56 -41.47 -2.10
CA GLY A 171 29.87 -41.67 -2.70
C GLY A 171 29.99 -42.92 -3.58
N LYS A 172 31.06 -42.94 -4.37
CA LYS A 172 31.89 -44.13 -4.62
C LYS A 172 33.30 -43.71 -5.10
N VAL A 173 34.24 -43.88 -4.17
CA VAL A 173 35.61 -44.40 -4.26
C VAL A 173 36.37 -44.46 -5.59
N ASP A 174 37.58 -43.89 -5.50
CA ASP A 174 38.92 -44.26 -5.99
C ASP A 174 39.22 -44.51 -7.48
N PHE A 175 40.22 -43.77 -7.99
CA PHE A 175 41.53 -44.35 -8.37
C PHE A 175 42.57 -43.22 -8.57
N ALA A 176 43.71 -43.33 -7.91
CA ALA A 176 44.99 -42.69 -8.26
C ALA A 176 45.98 -43.82 -8.62
N PRO A 177 47.11 -43.62 -9.36
CA PRO A 177 47.85 -42.36 -9.47
C PRO A 177 48.41 -41.99 -10.86
N PHE A 178 48.88 -40.76 -10.89
CA PHE A 178 49.80 -40.06 -11.80
C PHE A 178 50.82 -40.93 -12.58
N ARG A 179 51.03 -40.61 -13.87
CA ARG A 179 52.39 -40.47 -14.43
C ARG A 179 52.43 -39.60 -15.68
N VAL A 180 53.48 -38.79 -15.70
CA VAL A 180 53.95 -37.88 -16.76
C VAL A 180 54.77 -38.66 -17.77
N GLN A 181 54.47 -38.49 -19.06
CA GLN A 181 55.39 -38.08 -20.13
C GLN A 181 54.60 -37.79 -21.41
#